data_AF-A0A7V6UXV6-F1
#
_entry.id   AF-A0A7V6UXV6-F1
#
_cell.length_a   1.000
_cell.length_b   1.000
_cell.length_c   1.000
_cell.angle_alpha   90.00
_cell.angle_beta   90.00
_cell.angle_gamma   90.00
#
_symmetry.space_group_name_H-M   'P 1'
#
loop_
_entity.id
_entity.type
_entity.pdbx_description
1 polymer ?
#
loop_
_entity_poly.entity_id
_entity_poly.type
_entity_poly.pdbx_seq_one_letter_code
_entity_poly.pdbx_strand_id
1 'polypeptide(L)'
;MEARIGLARAYVAAGQPDKAEKVLKEAMKIDPMRPEPYIELAKIYINQGNIEEAVKILEQGYEKTKNEEIKRLLDEIKTGYETTEDAEQGQSKENND
;
A
#
# COMPACT_ATOMS: atom_id res chain seq x y z
N MET A 1 21.46 -2.83 -1.88
CA MET A 1 20.00 -2.62 -1.84
C MET A 1 19.51 -1.77 -0.66
N GLU A 2 20.09 -1.85 0.55
CA GLU A 2 19.53 -1.25 1.78
C GLU A 2 19.32 0.28 1.75
N ALA A 3 20.12 1.03 0.97
CA ALA A 3 20.04 2.49 0.93
C ALA A 3 18.75 3.06 0.29
N ARG A 4 18.05 2.28 -0.54
CA ARG A 4 16.88 2.78 -1.30
C ARG A 4 15.63 2.94 -0.42
N ILE A 5 15.46 2.08 0.59
CA ILE A 5 14.34 2.18 1.54
C ILE A 5 14.51 3.41 2.43
N GLY A 6 15.73 3.62 2.96
CA GLY A 6 16.03 4.81 3.76
C GLY A 6 15.83 6.10 2.97
N LEU A 7 16.22 6.12 1.69
CA LEU A 7 15.99 7.26 0.80
C LEU A 7 14.50 7.50 0.53
N ALA A 8 13.72 6.44 0.29
CA ALA A 8 12.28 6.57 0.10
C ALA A 8 11.59 7.15 1.35
N ARG A 9 11.93 6.65 2.55
CA ARG A 9 11.43 7.19 3.81
C ARG A 9 11.81 8.65 4.02
N ALA A 10 13.05 9.02 3.68
CA ALA A 10 13.49 10.42 3.73
C ALA A 10 12.68 11.31 2.78
N TYR A 11 12.36 10.84 1.57
CA TYR A 11 11.51 11.57 0.63
C TYR A 11 10.07 11.73 1.16
N VAL A 12 9.49 10.71 1.78
CA VAL A 12 8.17 10.82 2.42
C VAL A 12 8.22 11.85 3.54
N ALA A 13 9.22 11.79 4.42
CA ALA A 13 9.40 12.75 5.51
C ALA A 13 9.62 14.19 5.00
N ALA A 14 10.21 14.34 3.81
CA ALA A 14 10.39 15.63 3.14
C ALA A 14 9.16 16.11 2.37
N GLY A 15 8.01 15.43 2.46
CA GLY A 15 6.79 15.78 1.72
C GLY A 15 6.89 15.54 0.21
N GLN A 16 7.78 14.63 -0.22
CA GLN A 16 8.04 14.31 -1.63
C GLN A 16 7.70 12.83 -1.95
N PRO A 17 6.45 12.38 -1.73
CA PRO A 17 6.07 10.99 -1.92
C PRO A 17 6.29 10.49 -3.36
N ASP A 18 6.15 11.34 -4.37
CA ASP A 18 6.40 10.96 -5.78
C ASP A 18 7.84 10.51 -6.03
N LYS A 19 8.81 11.10 -5.31
CA LYS A 19 10.22 10.68 -5.40
C LYS A 19 10.44 9.38 -4.65
N ALA A 20 9.79 9.21 -3.49
CA ALA A 20 9.84 7.95 -2.75
C ALA A 20 9.31 6.79 -3.59
N GLU A 21 8.18 7.00 -4.27
CA GLU A 21 7.59 6.04 -5.19
C GLU A 21 8.56 5.61 -6.28
N LYS A 22 9.21 6.56 -6.96
CA LYS A 22 10.20 6.25 -8.02
C LYS A 22 11.33 5.37 -7.48
N VAL A 23 11.88 5.72 -6.32
CA VAL A 23 12.98 4.95 -5.70
C VAL A 23 12.54 3.53 -5.35
N LEU A 24 11.33 3.37 -4.82
CA LEU A 24 10.77 2.07 -4.45
C LEU A 24 10.46 1.20 -5.67
N LYS A 25 9.88 1.78 -6.73
CA LYS A 25 9.65 1.09 -8.00
C LYS A 25 10.94 0.60 -8.63
N GLU A 26 12.01 1.38 -8.56
CA GLU A 26 13.31 0.88 -9.00
C GLU A 26 13.85 -0.22 -8.08
N ALA A 27 13.68 -0.11 -6.76
CA ALA A 27 14.10 -1.15 -5.83
C ALA A 27 13.39 -2.48 -6.12
N MET A 28 12.09 -2.46 -6.44
CA MET A 28 11.31 -3.62 -6.87
C MET A 28 11.85 -4.25 -8.17
N LYS A 29 12.40 -3.43 -9.10
CA LYS A 29 13.00 -3.95 -10.34
C LYS A 29 14.35 -4.64 -10.12
N ILE A 30 15.13 -4.15 -9.16
CA ILE A 30 16.47 -4.69 -8.87
C ILE A 30 16.36 -5.93 -7.98
N ASP A 31 15.46 -5.91 -6.98
CA ASP A 31 15.18 -7.05 -6.12
C ASP A 31 13.68 -7.36 -6.07
N PRO A 32 13.14 -8.11 -7.04
CA PRO A 32 11.73 -8.45 -7.02
C PRO A 32 11.34 -9.36 -5.85
N MET A 33 12.29 -10.09 -5.27
CA MET A 33 12.06 -11.03 -4.17
C MET A 33 12.05 -10.36 -2.80
N ARG A 34 12.45 -9.09 -2.73
CA ARG A 34 12.51 -8.33 -1.49
C ARG A 34 11.14 -7.74 -1.15
N PRO A 35 10.53 -8.07 0.00
CA PRO A 35 9.20 -7.60 0.35
C PRO A 35 9.15 -6.11 0.73
N GLU A 36 10.22 -5.55 1.30
CA GLU A 36 10.18 -4.20 1.89
C GLU A 36 9.84 -3.08 0.90
N PRO A 37 10.34 -3.04 -0.36
CA PRO A 37 9.93 -2.05 -1.34
C PRO A 37 8.42 -2.01 -1.61
N TYR A 38 7.77 -3.18 -1.65
CA TYR A 38 6.33 -3.29 -1.86
C TYR A 38 5.55 -2.77 -0.65
N ILE A 39 5.99 -3.15 0.56
CA ILE A 39 5.38 -2.71 1.81
C ILE A 39 5.47 -1.20 1.98
N GLU A 40 6.66 -0.62 1.76
CA GLU A 40 6.86 0.82 1.91
C GLU A 40 6.11 1.62 0.85
N LEU A 41 5.99 1.11 -0.37
CA LEU A 41 5.22 1.77 -1.42
C LEU A 41 3.72 1.71 -1.12
N ALA A 42 3.21 0.57 -0.64
CA ALA A 42 1.82 0.45 -0.22
C ALA A 42 1.48 1.42 0.92
N LYS A 43 2.36 1.57 1.92
CA LYS A 43 2.17 2.56 3.01
C LYS A 43 2.05 3.99 2.49
N ILE A 44 2.83 4.35 1.46
CA ILE A 44 2.72 5.68 0.83
C ILE A 44 1.33 5.86 0.22
N TYR A 45 0.85 4.88 -0.53
CA TYR A 45 -0.47 4.95 -1.14
C TYR A 45 -1.60 4.97 -0.11
N ILE A 46 -1.51 4.19 0.97
CA ILE A 46 -2.47 4.23 2.09
C ILE A 46 -2.52 5.64 2.70
N ASN A 47 -1.36 6.24 2.97
CA ASN A 47 -1.30 7.59 3.53
C ASN A 47 -1.85 8.67 2.58
N GLN A 48 -1.90 8.39 1.28
CA GLN A 48 -2.51 9.27 0.27
C GLN A 48 -4.01 9.00 0.06
N GLY A 49 -4.57 7.98 0.72
CA GLY A 49 -5.95 7.52 0.51
C GLY A 49 -6.15 6.64 -0.74
N ASN A 50 -5.06 6.30 -1.44
CA ASN A 50 -5.08 5.46 -2.64
C ASN A 50 -5.06 3.97 -2.25
N ILE A 51 -6.14 3.51 -1.61
CA ILE A 51 -6.22 2.15 -1.06
C ILE A 51 -6.13 1.09 -2.16
N GLU A 52 -6.77 1.32 -3.31
CA GLU A 52 -6.70 0.40 -4.45
C GLU A 52 -5.26 0.16 -4.92
N GLU A 53 -4.48 1.22 -5.07
CA GLU A 53 -3.08 1.14 -5.49
C GLU A 53 -2.23 0.43 -4.43
N ALA A 54 -2.49 0.66 -3.14
CA ALA A 54 -1.82 -0.04 -2.07
C ALA A 54 -2.05 -1.56 -2.14
N VAL A 55 -3.31 -1.98 -2.35
CA VAL A 55 -3.67 -3.40 -2.52
C VAL A 55 -2.95 -3.98 -3.73
N LYS A 56 -3.02 -3.33 -4.90
CA LYS A 56 -2.34 -3.80 -6.13
C LYS A 56 -0.85 -4.02 -5.92
N ILE A 57 -0.16 -3.12 -5.21
CA ILE A 57 1.27 -3.26 -4.93
C ILE A 57 1.56 -4.41 -3.96
N LEU A 58 0.76 -4.56 -2.90
CA LEU A 58 0.94 -5.65 -1.96
C LEU A 58 0.63 -7.01 -2.61
N GLU A 59 -0.39 -7.11 -3.46
CA GLU A 59 -0.68 -8.35 -4.21
C GLU A 59 0.50 -8.74 -5.10
N GLN A 60 1.07 -7.77 -5.83
CA GLN A 60 2.28 -7.99 -6.62
C GLN A 60 3.44 -8.45 -5.75
N GLY A 61 3.67 -7.79 -4.61
CA GLY A 61 4.72 -8.16 -3.67
C GLY A 61 4.54 -9.57 -3.12
N TYR A 62 3.32 -9.95 -2.77
CA TYR A 62 3.02 -11.28 -2.26
C TYR A 62 3.23 -12.34 -3.34
N GLU A 63 2.83 -12.06 -4.58
CA GLU A 63 3.03 -12.98 -5.70
C GLU A 63 4.52 -13.31 -5.89
N LYS A 64 5.40 -12.30 -5.82
CA LYS A 64 6.85 -12.46 -6.02
C LYS A 64 7.59 -13.03 -4.83
N THR A 65 7.20 -12.64 -3.63
CA THR A 65 7.98 -12.91 -2.40
C THR A 65 7.40 -14.02 -1.54
N LYS A 66 6.10 -14.32 -1.69
CA LYS A 66 5.32 -15.19 -0.80
C LYS A 66 5.49 -14.81 0.68
N ASN A 67 5.66 -13.53 0.95
CA ASN A 67 5.93 -13.01 2.28
C ASN A 67 4.66 -12.86 3.12
N GLU A 68 4.65 -13.45 4.32
CA GLU A 68 3.49 -13.45 5.22
C GLU A 68 3.18 -12.09 5.86
N GLU A 69 4.14 -11.15 5.92
CA GLU A 69 3.85 -9.77 6.33
C GLU A 69 2.99 -9.07 5.29
N ILE A 70 3.33 -9.20 4.00
CA ILE A 70 2.52 -8.65 2.91
C ILE A 70 1.12 -9.24 2.93
N LYS A 71 0.99 -10.55 3.16
CA LYS A 71 -0.32 -11.21 3.27
C LYS A 71 -1.16 -10.63 4.40
N ARG A 72 -0.57 -10.44 5.59
CA ARG A 72 -1.28 -9.82 6.73
C ARG A 72 -1.73 -8.40 6.42
N LEU A 73 -0.90 -7.60 5.76
CA LEU A 73 -1.26 -6.24 5.35
C LEU A 73 -2.42 -6.25 4.33
N LEU A 74 -2.44 -7.20 3.39
CA LEU A 74 -3.57 -7.37 2.47
C LEU A 74 -4.86 -7.70 3.21
N ASP A 75 -4.81 -8.64 4.15
CA ASP A 75 -5.98 -9.05 4.93
C ASP A 75 -6.52 -7.89 5.78
N GLU A 76 -5.63 -7.12 6.40
CA GLU A 76 -5.96 -5.91 7.18
C GLU A 76 -6.63 -4.84 6.32
N ILE A 77 -6.06 -4.53 5.16
CA ILE A 77 -6.61 -3.51 4.25
C ILE A 77 -7.95 -3.96 3.69
N LYS A 78 -8.08 -5.23 3.28
CA LYS A 78 -9.35 -5.75 2.72
C LYS A 78 -10.45 -5.77 3.76
N THR A 79 -10.16 -6.23 4.97
CA THR A 79 -11.13 -6.22 6.07
C THR A 79 -11.52 -4.78 6.44
N GLY A 80 -10.55 -3.86 6.48
CA GLY A 80 -10.81 -2.44 6.72
C GLY A 80 -11.63 -1.79 5.61
N TYR A 81 -11.41 -2.16 4.36
CA TYR A 81 -12.10 -1.60 3.19
C TYR A 81 -13.53 -2.14 3.03
N GLU A 82 -13.74 -3.44 3.24
CA GLU A 82 -15.07 -4.07 3.21
C GLU A 82 -16.00 -3.49 4.29
N THR A 83 -15.46 -3.23 5.50
CA THR A 83 -16.25 -2.59 6.57
C THR A 83 -16.60 -1.13 6.28
N THR A 84 -15.82 -0.43 5.46
CA THR A 84 -16.16 0.94 5.02
C THR A 84 -17.16 0.98 3.87
N GLU A 85 -17.10 0.04 2.91
CA GLU A 85 -18.11 -0.05 1.84
C GLU A 85 -19.49 -0.44 2.38
N ASP A 86 -19.56 -1.36 3.35
CA ASP A 86 -20.82 -1.72 4.01
C ASP A 86 -21.41 -0.55 4.82
N ALA A 87 -20.55 0.28 5.43
CA ALA A 87 -20.98 1.45 6.20
C ALA A 87 -21.54 2.57 5.31
N GLU A 88 -21.02 2.74 4.10
CA GLU A 88 -21.50 3.76 3.15
C GLU A 88 -22.77 3.31 2.40
N GLN A 89 -22.94 2.02 2.11
CA GLN A 89 -24.16 1.50 1.48
C GLN A 89 -25.35 1.41 2.45
N GLY A 90 -25.11 1.44 3.76
CA GLY A 90 -26.14 1.37 4.81
C GLY A 90 -26.88 2.68 5.13
N GLN A 91 -26.41 3.85 4.68
CA GLN A 91 -27.02 5.15 5.04
C GLN A 91 -27.98 5.74 4.00
N SER A 92 -28.30 5.03 2.92
CA SER A 92 -29.16 5.57 1.83
C SER A 92 -30.64 5.16 1.86
N LYS A 93 -31.14 4.54 2.94
CA LYS A 93 -32.57 4.13 3.03
C LYS A 93 -33.20 4.40 4.40
N GLU A 94 -33.19 5.65 4.84
CA GLU A 94 -34.12 6.12 5.87
C GLU A 94 -34.13 7.65 5.77
N ASN A 95 -34.91 8.18 4.84
CA ASN A 95 -35.39 9.57 4.81
C ASN A 95 -36.27 9.75 3.56
N ASN A 96 -37.51 9.31 3.65
CA ASN A 96 -38.66 10.01 3.06
C ASN A 96 -39.93 9.35 3.59
N ASP A 97 -40.54 10.07 4.53
CA ASP A 97 -41.93 9.94 4.98
C ASP A 97 -42.95 9.94 3.83
#